data_AF-A0A7X4BM03-F1
#
_entry.id   AF-A0A7X4BM03-F1
#
_cell.length_a   1.000
_cell.length_b   1.000
_cell.length_c   1.000
_cell.angle_alpha   90.00
_cell.angle_beta   90.00
_cell.angle_gamma   90.00
#
_symmetry.space_group_name_H-M   'P 1'
#
loop_
_entity.id
_entity.type
_entity.pdbx_description
1 polymer ?
#
loop_
_entity_poly.entity_id
_entity_poly.type
_entity_poly.pdbx_seq_one_letter_code
_entity_poly.pdbx_strand_id
1 'polypeptide(L)'
;MNKKSIKCAANTFSTAVDEILGFTGSVKLLSAKHESWCFDLAIILLYREFENLILNCLVALINNDSSTFSKCTGRQFPKHMNVEVCEYLICGDGYFDFKGYEHLKDQVKKLVPNDHWLLNTIRNYKEALERLSRLRNFAAHNSSTSKRHALKSISTTGNERKNLSTSGAWLKIQESGSPENRFTKICESLKKMAEEIGERAPY
;
A
#
# COMPACT_ATOMS: atom_id res chain seq x y z
N MET A 1 28.57 -1.61 -4.29
CA MET A 1 27.37 -1.13 -3.56
C MET A 1 26.20 -1.20 -4.52
N ASN A 2 25.20 -2.04 -4.25
CA ASN A 2 24.06 -2.19 -5.15
C ASN A 2 23.12 -0.99 -5.00
N LYS A 3 22.83 -0.32 -6.12
CA LYS A 3 21.86 0.78 -6.15
C LYS A 3 20.45 0.24 -6.32
N LYS A 4 19.54 0.66 -5.47
CA LYS A 4 18.10 0.38 -5.63
C LYS A 4 17.49 1.38 -6.61
N SER A 5 16.50 0.95 -7.39
CA SER A 5 15.77 1.82 -8.31
C SER A 5 14.30 1.87 -7.92
N ILE A 6 13.76 3.09 -7.84
CA ILE A 6 12.35 3.31 -7.53
C ILE A 6 11.48 2.82 -8.68
N LYS A 7 11.94 3.00 -9.93
CA LYS A 7 11.26 2.49 -11.13
C LYS A 7 11.14 0.98 -11.12
N CYS A 8 12.21 0.28 -10.72
CA CYS A 8 12.18 -1.16 -10.56
C CYS A 8 11.16 -1.58 -9.48
N ALA A 9 11.15 -0.91 -8.31
CA ALA A 9 10.19 -1.19 -7.24
C ALA A 9 8.73 -0.97 -7.68
N ALA A 10 8.45 0.12 -8.42
CA ALA A 10 7.15 0.41 -8.98
C ALA A 10 6.69 -0.68 -9.97
N ASN A 11 7.56 -1.11 -10.88
CA ASN A 11 7.26 -2.18 -11.83
C ASN A 11 7.02 -3.52 -11.14
N THR A 12 7.87 -3.88 -10.17
CA THR A 12 7.70 -5.11 -9.38
C THR A 12 6.36 -5.11 -8.65
N PHE A 13 5.97 -3.98 -8.04
CA PHE A 13 4.66 -3.84 -7.42
C PHE A 13 3.52 -4.04 -8.42
N SER A 14 3.57 -3.36 -9.57
CA SER A 14 2.53 -3.50 -10.61
C SER A 14 2.38 -4.94 -11.09
N THR A 15 3.49 -5.64 -11.35
CA THR A 15 3.47 -7.07 -11.70
C THR A 15 2.82 -7.92 -10.60
N ALA A 16 3.18 -7.68 -9.34
CA ALA A 16 2.58 -8.42 -8.22
C ALA A 16 1.07 -8.13 -8.08
N VAL A 17 0.63 -6.90 -8.34
CA VAL A 17 -0.80 -6.57 -8.38
C VAL A 17 -1.51 -7.33 -9.50
N ASP A 18 -0.91 -7.44 -10.68
CA ASP A 18 -1.48 -8.20 -11.80
C ASP A 18 -1.61 -9.70 -11.47
N GLU A 19 -0.62 -10.28 -10.79
CA GLU A 19 -0.69 -11.66 -10.30
C GLU A 19 -1.82 -11.85 -9.28
N ILE A 20 -1.98 -10.92 -8.34
CA ILE A 20 -3.06 -10.96 -7.33
C ILE A 20 -4.43 -10.80 -8.00
N LEU A 21 -4.55 -9.93 -9.00
CA LEU A 21 -5.77 -9.79 -9.80
C LEU A 21 -6.08 -11.10 -10.55
N GLY A 22 -5.08 -11.73 -11.17
CA GLY A 22 -5.20 -13.03 -11.82
C GLY A 22 -5.69 -14.11 -10.85
N PHE A 23 -5.15 -14.16 -9.64
CA PHE A 23 -5.62 -15.04 -8.56
C PHE A 23 -7.11 -14.82 -8.28
N THR A 24 -7.55 -13.57 -8.03
CA THR A 24 -8.98 -13.29 -7.77
C THR A 24 -9.88 -13.49 -9.01
N GLY A 25 -9.33 -13.49 -10.22
CA GLY A 25 -10.07 -13.82 -11.44
C GLY A 25 -10.37 -15.31 -11.57
N SER A 26 -9.54 -16.17 -10.97
CA SER A 26 -9.61 -17.63 -11.07
C SER A 26 -10.63 -18.30 -10.14
N VAL A 27 -11.18 -17.58 -9.14
CA VAL A 27 -11.98 -18.17 -8.05
C VAL A 27 -13.47 -18.39 -8.39
N LYS A 28 -13.87 -18.21 -9.66
CA LYS A 28 -15.28 -18.19 -10.11
C LYS A 28 -16.06 -19.50 -9.94
N LEU A 29 -15.39 -20.62 -9.66
CA LEU A 29 -16.02 -21.94 -9.43
C LEU A 29 -16.19 -22.28 -7.95
N LEU A 30 -15.82 -21.38 -7.04
CA LEU A 30 -15.95 -21.59 -5.61
C LEU A 30 -17.34 -21.21 -5.08
N SER A 31 -17.68 -21.73 -3.90
CA SER A 31 -18.86 -21.24 -3.15
C SER A 31 -18.70 -19.75 -2.85
N ALA A 32 -19.81 -19.02 -2.71
CA ALA A 32 -19.78 -17.59 -2.40
C ALA A 32 -18.97 -17.25 -1.13
N LYS A 33 -18.98 -18.16 -0.14
CA LYS A 33 -18.20 -18.00 1.10
C LYS A 33 -16.70 -18.20 0.86
N HIS A 34 -16.32 -19.23 0.09
CA HIS A 34 -14.92 -19.50 -0.24
C HIS A 34 -14.33 -18.40 -1.13
N GLU A 35 -15.12 -17.89 -2.08
CA GLU A 35 -14.73 -16.72 -2.86
C GLU A 35 -14.42 -15.52 -1.96
N SER A 36 -15.28 -15.21 -0.98
CA SER A 36 -14.99 -14.14 -0.02
C SER A 36 -13.69 -14.37 0.75
N TRP A 37 -13.36 -15.60 1.15
CA TRP A 37 -12.08 -15.90 1.79
C TRP A 37 -10.88 -15.65 0.86
N CYS A 38 -11.01 -15.96 -0.43
CA CYS A 38 -9.96 -15.64 -1.41
C CYS A 38 -9.75 -14.13 -1.51
N PHE A 39 -10.80 -13.32 -1.50
CA PHE A 39 -10.67 -11.86 -1.49
C PHE A 39 -10.13 -11.31 -0.15
N ASP A 40 -10.43 -11.95 0.99
CA ASP A 40 -9.82 -11.63 2.28
C ASP A 40 -8.29 -11.89 2.23
N LEU A 41 -7.83 -12.98 1.61
CA LEU A 41 -6.41 -13.23 1.38
C LEU A 41 -5.80 -12.24 0.39
N ALA A 42 -6.49 -11.92 -0.71
CA ALA A 42 -5.99 -11.04 -1.75
C ALA A 42 -5.68 -9.63 -1.21
N ILE A 43 -6.52 -9.08 -0.33
CA ILE A 43 -6.25 -7.77 0.28
C ILE A 43 -5.07 -7.80 1.26
N ILE A 44 -4.80 -8.94 1.90
CA ILE A 44 -3.61 -9.14 2.74
C ILE A 44 -2.35 -9.17 1.87
N LEU A 45 -2.36 -9.92 0.76
CA LEU A 45 -1.25 -9.99 -0.19
C LEU A 45 -0.97 -8.61 -0.81
N LEU A 46 -2.00 -7.90 -1.26
CA LEU A 46 -1.85 -6.56 -1.84
C LEU A 46 -1.22 -5.57 -0.85
N TYR A 47 -1.63 -5.63 0.41
CA TYR A 47 -1.08 -4.79 1.46
C TYR A 47 0.42 -5.09 1.72
N ARG A 48 0.82 -6.37 1.72
CA ARG A 48 2.23 -6.78 1.83
C ARG A 48 3.06 -6.23 0.67
N GLU A 49 2.58 -6.36 -0.56
CA GLU A 49 3.31 -5.84 -1.73
C GLU A 49 3.40 -4.32 -1.69
N PHE A 50 2.38 -3.65 -1.17
CA PHE A 50 2.41 -2.21 -0.99
C PHE A 50 3.43 -1.78 0.08
N GLU A 51 3.57 -2.52 1.19
CA GLU A 51 4.65 -2.29 2.16
C GLU A 51 6.03 -2.43 1.51
N ASN A 52 6.23 -3.47 0.69
CA ASN A 52 7.46 -3.68 -0.06
C ASN A 52 7.75 -2.52 -1.04
N LEU A 53 6.74 -2.02 -1.75
CA LEU A 53 6.88 -0.87 -2.65
C LEU A 53 7.44 0.34 -1.88
N ILE A 54 6.76 0.73 -0.81
CA ILE A 54 7.15 1.93 -0.05
C ILE A 54 8.52 1.75 0.58
N LEU A 55 8.81 0.61 1.20
CA LEU A 55 10.12 0.35 1.80
C LEU A 55 11.23 0.48 0.74
N ASN A 56 11.08 -0.17 -0.42
CA ASN A 56 12.08 -0.08 -1.48
C ASN A 56 12.23 1.35 -2.03
N CYS A 57 11.15 2.13 -2.10
CA CYS A 57 11.23 3.54 -2.48
C CYS A 57 12.05 4.36 -1.47
N LEU A 58 11.77 4.19 -0.18
CA LEU A 58 12.48 4.91 0.89
C LEU A 58 13.95 4.50 0.96
N VAL A 59 14.24 3.21 0.84
CA VAL A 59 15.61 2.69 0.76
C VAL A 59 16.33 3.27 -0.44
N ALA A 60 15.71 3.28 -1.63
CA ALA A 60 16.34 3.82 -2.85
C ALA A 60 16.63 5.32 -2.74
N LEU A 61 15.76 6.10 -2.08
CA LEU A 61 16.01 7.52 -1.84
C LEU A 61 17.29 7.73 -1.02
N ILE A 62 17.45 6.99 0.08
CA ILE A 62 18.60 7.13 0.99
C ILE A 62 19.87 6.51 0.39
N ASN A 63 19.76 5.34 -0.25
CA ASN A 63 20.87 4.59 -0.85
C ASN A 63 21.53 5.33 -2.01
N ASN A 64 20.74 5.99 -2.86
CA ASN A 64 21.25 6.74 -4.00
C ASN A 64 21.78 8.13 -3.61
N ASP A 65 21.07 8.84 -2.73
CA ASP A 65 21.45 10.17 -2.25
C ASP A 65 20.91 10.44 -0.84
N SER A 66 21.76 10.26 0.16
CA SER A 66 21.41 10.50 1.57
C SER A 66 21.31 11.98 1.95
N SER A 67 21.56 12.93 1.04
CA SER A 67 21.61 14.36 1.36
C SER A 67 20.27 14.90 1.87
N THR A 68 19.15 14.49 1.27
CA THR A 68 17.80 14.85 1.73
C THR A 68 17.54 14.31 3.13
N PHE A 69 17.86 13.04 3.36
CA PHE A 69 17.70 12.39 4.66
C PHE A 69 18.57 13.05 5.75
N SER A 70 19.81 13.41 5.39
CA SER A 70 20.75 14.12 6.27
C SER A 70 20.20 15.48 6.71
N LYS A 71 19.62 16.24 5.78
CA LYS A 71 18.96 17.53 6.07
C LYS A 71 17.73 17.36 6.96
N CYS A 72 16.89 16.36 6.69
CA CYS A 72 15.68 16.09 7.48
C CYS A 72 16.00 15.65 8.91
N THR A 73 17.07 14.89 9.12
CA THR A 73 17.44 14.36 10.44
C THR A 73 18.44 15.24 11.21
N GLY A 74 19.06 16.22 10.55
CA GLY A 74 20.12 17.04 11.13
C GLY A 74 21.42 16.27 11.39
N ARG A 75 21.61 15.10 10.75
CA ARG A 75 22.78 14.23 10.91
C ARG A 75 23.52 14.09 9.58
N GLN A 76 24.84 13.93 9.64
CA GLN A 76 25.66 13.71 8.46
C GLN A 76 25.76 12.22 8.16
N PHE A 77 25.46 11.85 6.92
CA PHE A 77 25.65 10.49 6.41
C PHE A 77 26.56 10.50 5.18
N PRO A 78 27.25 9.38 4.89
CA PRO A 78 27.93 9.22 3.61
C PRO A 78 26.94 9.42 2.45
N LYS A 79 27.39 10.04 1.35
CA LYS A 79 26.56 10.29 0.16
C LYS A 79 25.84 9.04 -0.35
N HIS A 80 26.51 7.90 -0.18
CA HIS A 80 26.10 6.58 -0.63
C HIS A 80 26.07 5.66 0.59
N MET A 81 24.90 5.08 0.87
CA MET A 81 24.71 4.20 2.01
C MET A 81 24.34 2.80 1.55
N ASN A 82 24.83 1.79 2.26
CA ASN A 82 24.49 0.41 1.95
C ASN A 82 23.00 0.14 2.17
N VAL A 83 22.44 -0.80 1.41
CA VAL A 83 20.99 -1.09 1.40
C VAL A 83 20.51 -1.51 2.79
N GLU A 84 21.25 -2.42 3.45
CA GLU A 84 20.90 -2.95 4.77
C GLU A 84 20.94 -1.85 5.84
N VAL A 85 21.85 -0.87 5.70
CA VAL A 85 21.93 0.29 6.59
C VAL A 85 20.72 1.20 6.37
N CYS A 86 20.30 1.41 5.12
CA CYS A 86 19.10 2.20 4.82
C CYS A 86 17.85 1.53 5.38
N GLU A 87 17.72 0.21 5.22
CA GLU A 87 16.61 -0.57 5.79
C GLU A 87 16.59 -0.46 7.32
N TYR A 88 17.74 -0.60 7.98
CA TYR A 88 17.84 -0.43 9.43
C TYR A 88 17.45 0.99 9.88
N LEU A 89 17.84 2.03 9.14
CA LEU A 89 17.47 3.41 9.47
C LEU A 89 15.97 3.68 9.34
N ILE A 90 15.27 2.92 8.49
CA ILE A 90 13.83 3.05 8.26
C ILE A 90 13.04 2.20 9.27
N CYS A 91 13.44 0.94 9.45
CA CYS A 91 12.70 -0.06 10.20
C CYS A 91 13.14 -0.19 11.67
N GLY A 92 14.37 0.24 12.00
CA GLY A 92 15.02 -0.06 13.28
C GLY A 92 15.18 -1.57 13.47
N ASP A 93 14.87 -2.05 14.68
CA ASP A 93 14.89 -3.47 15.02
C ASP A 93 13.60 -4.21 14.59
N GLY A 94 12.69 -3.52 13.90
CA GLY A 94 11.40 -4.06 13.46
C GLY A 94 11.32 -4.31 11.96
N TYR A 95 10.09 -4.46 11.46
CA TYR A 95 9.78 -4.46 10.03
C TYR A 95 9.08 -3.16 9.65
N PHE A 96 9.09 -2.81 8.36
CA PHE A 96 8.37 -1.64 7.90
C PHE A 96 6.86 -1.86 8.05
N ASP A 97 6.24 -1.15 8.99
CA ASP A 97 4.82 -1.27 9.28
C ASP A 97 4.14 0.10 9.35
N PHE A 98 2.88 0.16 8.94
CA PHE A 98 2.05 1.33 9.19
C PHE A 98 0.60 0.95 9.49
N LYS A 99 -0.09 1.81 10.25
CA LYS A 99 -1.43 1.52 10.79
C LYS A 99 -2.56 2.04 9.90
N GLY A 100 -2.21 2.72 8.81
CA GLY A 100 -3.12 3.42 7.92
C GLY A 100 -2.41 4.60 7.24
N TYR A 101 -3.16 5.35 6.44
CA TYR A 101 -2.64 6.45 5.63
C TYR A 101 -1.92 7.52 6.46
N GLU A 102 -2.51 7.94 7.59
CA GLU A 102 -1.92 8.99 8.42
C GLU A 102 -0.57 8.53 9.02
N HIS A 103 -0.48 7.27 9.48
CA HIS A 103 0.78 6.74 9.99
C HIS A 103 1.83 6.58 8.88
N LEU A 104 1.45 6.10 7.69
CA LEU A 104 2.34 6.02 6.53
C LEU A 104 2.92 7.40 6.18
N LYS A 105 2.06 8.41 6.10
CA LYS A 105 2.44 9.80 5.83
C LYS A 105 3.45 10.30 6.87
N ASP A 106 3.23 9.99 8.15
CA ASP A 106 4.13 10.39 9.23
C ASP A 106 5.46 9.64 9.18
N GLN A 107 5.48 8.36 8.80
CA GLN A 107 6.73 7.61 8.58
C GLN A 107 7.55 8.20 7.43
N VAL A 108 6.92 8.49 6.29
CA VAL A 108 7.61 9.09 5.14
C VAL A 108 8.18 10.48 5.48
N LYS A 109 7.44 11.30 6.25
CA LYS A 109 7.89 12.64 6.69
C LYS A 109 9.13 12.64 7.58
N LYS A 110 9.47 11.52 8.22
CA LYS A 110 10.73 11.42 8.98
C LYS A 110 11.95 11.38 8.07
N LEU A 111 11.75 11.02 6.80
CA LEU A 111 12.82 10.72 5.85
C LEU A 111 12.98 11.79 4.77
N VAL A 112 11.88 12.44 4.40
CA VAL A 112 11.83 13.44 3.32
C VAL A 112 11.05 14.69 3.75
N PRO A 113 11.30 15.87 3.14
CA PRO A 113 10.59 17.10 3.48
C PRO A 113 9.10 17.03 3.12
N ASN A 114 8.30 17.94 3.69
CA ASN A 114 6.84 17.91 3.60
C ASN A 114 6.27 18.14 2.19
N ASP A 115 7.05 18.74 1.31
CA ASP A 115 6.76 19.03 -0.10
C ASP A 115 7.39 18.01 -1.05
N HIS A 116 8.06 16.96 -0.53
CA HIS A 116 8.69 15.95 -1.35
C HIS A 116 7.69 15.24 -2.28
N TRP A 117 8.11 14.98 -3.53
CA TRP A 117 7.25 14.41 -4.57
C TRP A 117 6.60 13.08 -4.13
N LEU A 118 7.34 12.20 -3.46
CA LEU A 118 6.84 10.90 -2.99
C LEU A 118 5.68 11.08 -2.01
N LEU A 119 5.83 12.01 -1.07
CA LEU A 119 4.82 12.29 -0.07
C LEU A 119 3.58 12.94 -0.72
N ASN A 120 3.77 13.81 -1.70
CA ASN A 120 2.68 14.41 -2.46
C ASN A 120 1.93 13.38 -3.31
N THR A 121 2.63 12.43 -3.94
CA THR A 121 1.98 11.34 -4.66
C THR A 121 1.15 10.48 -3.71
N ILE A 122 1.68 10.04 -2.57
CA ILE A 122 0.94 9.26 -1.56
C ILE A 122 -0.35 9.97 -1.10
N ARG A 123 -0.32 11.31 -0.95
CA ARG A 123 -1.49 12.10 -0.54
C ARG A 123 -2.67 12.01 -1.51
N ASN A 124 -2.39 11.90 -2.82
CA ASN A 124 -3.42 11.83 -3.84
C ASN A 124 -4.23 10.53 -3.79
N TYR A 125 -3.71 9.51 -3.12
CA TYR A 125 -4.29 8.16 -3.04
C TYR A 125 -4.82 7.81 -1.64
N LYS A 126 -5.10 8.82 -0.80
CA LYS A 126 -5.58 8.66 0.58
C LYS A 126 -6.73 7.65 0.70
N GLU A 127 -7.74 7.73 -0.16
CA GLU A 127 -8.93 6.88 -0.10
C GLU A 127 -8.58 5.40 -0.31
N ALA A 128 -7.79 5.09 -1.35
CA ALA A 128 -7.33 3.73 -1.63
C ALA A 128 -6.48 3.17 -0.49
N LEU A 129 -5.60 4.01 0.10
CA LEU A 129 -4.71 3.61 1.20
C LEU A 129 -5.45 3.37 2.53
N GLU A 130 -6.45 4.20 2.85
CA GLU A 130 -7.33 3.93 3.99
C GLU A 130 -8.10 2.65 3.77
N ARG A 131 -8.70 2.44 2.59
CA ARG A 131 -9.41 1.18 2.29
C ARG A 131 -8.49 -0.03 2.40
N LEU A 132 -7.32 0.02 1.77
CA LEU A 132 -6.32 -1.05 1.80
C LEU A 132 -5.98 -1.45 3.24
N SER A 133 -5.58 -0.48 4.06
CA SER A 133 -5.18 -0.75 5.45
C SER A 133 -6.33 -1.23 6.34
N ARG A 134 -7.51 -0.61 6.26
CA ARG A 134 -8.65 -1.00 7.11
C ARG A 134 -9.26 -2.34 6.72
N LEU A 135 -9.41 -2.59 5.41
CA LEU A 135 -9.96 -3.86 4.92
C LEU A 135 -8.98 -5.01 5.17
N ARG A 136 -7.66 -4.80 4.99
CA ARG A 136 -6.65 -5.80 5.39
C ARG A 136 -6.75 -6.12 6.87
N ASN A 137 -6.82 -5.11 7.72
CA ASN A 137 -6.88 -5.31 9.18
C ASN A 137 -8.15 -6.05 9.61
N PHE A 138 -9.27 -5.83 8.91
CA PHE A 138 -10.49 -6.61 9.16
C PHE A 138 -10.37 -8.05 8.64
N ALA A 139 -9.81 -8.26 7.45
CA ALA A 139 -9.57 -9.60 6.90
C ALA A 139 -8.66 -10.45 7.81
N ALA A 140 -7.59 -9.85 8.34
CA ALA A 140 -6.61 -10.55 9.16
C ALA A 140 -7.10 -10.87 10.60
N HIS A 141 -7.84 -9.96 11.24
CA HIS A 141 -8.19 -10.10 12.65
C HIS A 141 -9.65 -10.44 12.93
N ASN A 142 -10.55 -10.13 12.00
CA ASN A 142 -11.99 -10.38 12.10
C ASN A 142 -12.63 -9.97 13.45
N SER A 143 -12.18 -8.85 14.03
CA SER A 143 -12.68 -8.34 15.31
C SER A 143 -13.72 -7.25 15.12
N SER A 144 -14.57 -7.01 16.12
CA SER A 144 -15.57 -5.92 16.08
C SER A 144 -14.93 -4.55 15.87
N THR A 145 -13.74 -4.34 16.45
CA THR A 145 -12.96 -3.11 16.28
C THR A 145 -12.49 -2.95 14.84
N SER A 146 -11.87 -3.98 14.25
CA SER A 146 -11.39 -3.89 12.86
C SER A 146 -12.55 -3.77 11.86
N LYS A 147 -13.66 -4.48 12.08
CA LYS A 147 -14.91 -4.33 11.31
C LYS A 147 -15.43 -2.89 11.31
N ARG A 148 -15.47 -2.24 12.48
CA ARG A 148 -15.92 -0.85 12.61
C ARG A 148 -15.01 0.11 11.82
N HIS A 149 -13.70 -0.12 11.81
CA HIS A 149 -12.78 0.70 11.02
C HIS A 149 -12.94 0.46 9.51
N ALA A 150 -13.09 -0.79 9.08
CA ALA A 150 -13.37 -1.13 7.67
C ALA A 150 -14.68 -0.49 7.19
N LEU A 151 -15.75 -0.54 8.00
CA LEU A 151 -17.01 0.14 7.69
C LEU A 151 -16.82 1.64 7.48
N LYS A 152 -16.03 2.30 8.34
CA LYS A 152 -15.76 3.75 8.19
C LYS A 152 -15.03 4.09 6.89
N SER A 153 -14.12 3.24 6.41
CA SER A 153 -13.37 3.50 5.17
C SER A 153 -14.16 3.26 3.88
N ILE A 154 -15.26 2.48 3.94
CA ILE A 154 -16.09 2.18 2.77
C ILE A 154 -17.43 2.94 2.75
N SER A 155 -17.83 3.54 3.87
CA SER A 155 -19.11 4.27 3.98
C SER A 155 -19.03 5.68 3.38
N THR A 156 -18.99 5.78 2.04
CA THR A 156 -19.13 7.06 1.31
C THR A 156 -20.54 7.30 0.78
N THR A 157 -21.39 6.28 0.75
CA THR A 157 -22.79 6.34 0.28
C THR A 157 -23.74 5.92 1.41
N GLY A 158 -24.73 6.77 1.70
CA GLY A 158 -25.57 6.72 2.92
C GLY A 158 -26.37 5.44 3.20
N ASN A 159 -26.32 4.43 2.33
CA ASN A 159 -27.07 3.18 2.44
C ASN A 159 -26.22 1.91 2.63
N GLU A 160 -24.88 1.95 2.52
CA GLU A 160 -24.03 0.74 2.66
C GLU A 160 -23.79 0.30 4.11
N ARG A 161 -24.29 1.06 5.08
CA ARG A 161 -23.86 0.98 6.50
C ARG A 161 -24.28 -0.26 7.27
N LYS A 162 -25.05 -1.20 6.72
CA LYS A 162 -25.77 -2.12 7.62
C LYS A 162 -25.13 -3.49 7.84
N ASN A 163 -24.36 -4.09 6.93
CA ASN A 163 -23.77 -5.41 7.21
C ASN A 163 -22.52 -5.74 6.36
N LEU A 164 -21.33 -5.44 6.89
CA LEU A 164 -20.07 -6.01 6.38
C LEU A 164 -19.80 -7.34 7.09
N SER A 165 -19.95 -8.48 6.41
CA SER A 165 -19.67 -9.81 6.99
C SER A 165 -18.17 -10.09 7.07
N THR A 166 -17.45 -9.98 5.94
CA THR A 166 -15.98 -9.98 5.84
C THR A 166 -15.53 -8.89 4.86
N SER A 167 -14.23 -8.57 4.82
CA SER A 167 -13.71 -7.64 3.81
C SER A 167 -13.92 -8.19 2.41
N GLY A 168 -13.65 -9.47 2.22
CA GLY A 168 -13.78 -10.18 0.96
C GLY A 168 -15.20 -10.19 0.40
N ALA A 169 -16.22 -10.27 1.26
CA ALA A 169 -17.61 -10.15 0.85
C ALA A 169 -17.95 -8.79 0.23
N TRP A 170 -17.34 -7.70 0.70
CA TRP A 170 -17.51 -6.38 0.11
C TRP A 170 -16.63 -6.18 -1.13
N LEU A 171 -15.41 -6.67 -1.09
CA LEU A 171 -14.40 -6.54 -2.13
C LEU A 171 -14.79 -7.20 -3.46
N LYS A 172 -15.44 -8.37 -3.40
CA LYS A 172 -15.84 -9.12 -4.60
C LYS A 172 -17.05 -8.54 -5.36
N ILE A 173 -17.77 -7.60 -4.74
CA ILE A 173 -18.96 -7.01 -5.35
C ILE A 173 -18.56 -6.14 -6.53
N GLN A 174 -19.19 -6.39 -7.68
CA GLN A 174 -19.14 -5.52 -8.86
C GLN A 174 -19.89 -4.22 -8.59
N GLU A 175 -19.32 -3.10 -9.01
CA GLU A 175 -20.00 -1.82 -8.90
C GLU A 175 -20.95 -1.60 -10.08
N SER A 176 -22.10 -0.99 -9.81
CA SER A 176 -23.09 -0.70 -10.85
C SER A 176 -22.47 0.13 -11.97
N GLY A 177 -22.60 -0.35 -13.21
CA GLY A 177 -22.04 0.33 -14.39
C GLY A 177 -20.54 0.15 -14.60
N SER A 178 -19.87 -0.73 -13.85
CA SER A 178 -18.47 -1.10 -14.04
C SER A 178 -18.33 -2.63 -14.17
N PRO A 179 -17.51 -3.13 -15.10
CA PRO A 179 -17.23 -4.57 -15.16
C PRO A 179 -16.36 -5.04 -13.99
N GLU A 180 -15.74 -4.10 -13.26
CA GLU A 180 -14.77 -4.35 -12.21
C GLU A 180 -15.43 -4.48 -10.84
N ASN A 181 -14.85 -5.34 -10.01
CA ASN A 181 -15.18 -5.41 -8.60
C ASN A 181 -14.42 -4.35 -7.80
N ARG A 182 -14.88 -4.10 -6.57
CA ARG A 182 -14.28 -3.09 -5.67
C ARG A 182 -12.80 -3.36 -5.36
N PHE A 183 -12.38 -4.63 -5.31
CA PHE A 183 -10.97 -4.98 -5.14
C PHE A 183 -10.13 -4.50 -6.33
N THR A 184 -10.57 -4.77 -7.56
CA THR A 184 -9.91 -4.30 -8.79
C THR A 184 -9.72 -2.78 -8.77
N LYS A 185 -10.72 -2.00 -8.34
CA LYS A 185 -10.58 -0.55 -8.23
C LYS A 185 -9.50 -0.09 -7.25
N ILE A 186 -9.34 -0.79 -6.12
CA ILE A 186 -8.26 -0.53 -5.17
C ILE A 186 -6.91 -0.86 -5.83
N CYS A 187 -6.80 -2.02 -6.48
CA CYS A 187 -5.60 -2.43 -7.21
C CYS A 187 -5.18 -1.40 -8.26
N GLU A 188 -6.10 -0.98 -9.14
CA GLU A 188 -5.83 -0.01 -10.19
C GLU A 188 -5.44 1.36 -9.63
N SER A 189 -6.08 1.80 -8.54
CA SER A 189 -5.68 3.04 -7.86
C SER A 189 -4.25 2.95 -7.33
N LEU A 190 -3.86 1.82 -6.74
CA LEU A 190 -2.51 1.64 -6.21
C LEU A 190 -1.46 1.45 -7.32
N LYS A 191 -1.82 0.79 -8.44
CA LYS A 191 -0.96 0.68 -9.63
C LYS A 191 -0.68 2.06 -10.23
N LYS A 192 -1.72 2.88 -10.39
CA LYS A 192 -1.57 4.26 -10.86
C LYS A 192 -0.67 5.09 -9.94
N MET A 193 -0.81 4.92 -8.62
CA MET A 193 0.10 5.54 -7.67
C MET A 193 1.55 5.07 -7.86
N ALA A 194 1.77 3.76 -8.06
CA ALA A 194 3.10 3.20 -8.27
C ALA A 194 3.73 3.72 -9.58
N GLU A 195 2.94 3.83 -10.65
CA GLU A 195 3.34 4.45 -11.91
C GLU A 195 3.76 5.91 -11.69
N GLU A 196 2.93 6.73 -11.04
CA GLU A 196 3.27 8.13 -10.72
C GLU A 196 4.54 8.23 -9.85
N ILE A 197 4.76 7.28 -8.94
CA ILE A 197 6.00 7.19 -8.15
C ILE A 197 7.20 6.91 -9.06
N GLY A 198 7.08 5.96 -9.98
CA GLY A 198 8.14 5.59 -10.93
C GLY A 198 8.47 6.71 -11.92
N GLU A 199 7.46 7.43 -12.41
CA GLU A 199 7.64 8.56 -13.34
C GLU A 199 8.36 9.74 -12.70
N ARG A 200 8.02 10.05 -11.44
CA ARG A 200 8.62 11.17 -10.68
C ARG A 200 9.99 10.83 -10.10
N ALA A 201 10.35 9.55 -10.07
CA ALA A 201 11.61 9.11 -9.52
C ALA A 201 12.79 9.65 -10.35
N PRO A 202 13.77 10.32 -9.71
CA PRO A 202 14.98 10.77 -10.39
C PRO A 202 15.87 9.60 -10.88
N TYR A 203 15.67 8.39 -10.34
CA TYR A 203 16.43 7.15 -10.61
C TYR A 203 15.62 5.87 -10.35
#